data_AF-A0A356TLD2-F1
#
_entry.id   AF-A0A356TLD2-F1
#
_cell.length_a   1.000
_cell.length_b   1.000
_cell.length_c   1.000
_cell.angle_alpha   90.00
_cell.angle_beta   90.00
_cell.angle_gamma   90.00
#
_symmetry.space_group_name_H-M   'P 1'
#
loop_
_entity.id
_entity.type
_entity.pdbx_description
1 polymer ?
#
loop_
_entity_poly.entity_id
_entity_poly.type
_entity_poly.pdbx_seq_one_letter_code
_entity_poly.pdbx_strand_id
1 'polypeptide(L)'
;MLARPLTEDAYAPYGAVVEAKAAPPREANHGRAEAWDDLAPLVNARQGARPTVSLFRCAPLVGTRLSVRRLERHAHSTQLFVPMNAHRYLVVVARGGE
;
A
#
# COMPACT_ATOMS: atom_id res chain seq x y z
N MET A 1 -20.40 0.90 6.07
CA MET A 1 -19.48 1.82 5.37
C MET A 1 -19.53 1.49 3.88
N LEU A 2 -19.37 2.50 3.01
CA LEU A 2 -19.23 2.32 1.57
C LEU A 2 -17.76 2.55 1.21
N ALA A 3 -17.20 1.68 0.37
CA ALA A 3 -15.86 1.88 -0.17
C ALA A 3 -15.85 3.14 -1.05
N ARG A 4 -14.75 3.89 -0.99
CA ARG A 4 -14.52 5.11 -1.79
C ARG A 4 -13.27 4.90 -2.65
N PRO A 5 -13.12 5.62 -3.77
CA PRO A 5 -11.86 5.66 -4.50
C PRO A 5 -10.70 6.01 -3.57
N LEU A 6 -9.56 5.35 -3.76
CA LEU A 6 -8.33 5.66 -3.03
C LEU A 6 -7.72 6.92 -3.64
N THR A 7 -7.37 7.88 -2.79
CA THR A 7 -6.59 9.07 -3.16
C THR A 7 -5.52 9.30 -2.09
N GLU A 8 -4.42 9.96 -2.46
CA GLU A 8 -3.35 10.32 -1.51
C GLU A 8 -3.91 11.08 -0.30
N ASP A 9 -4.71 12.13 -0.54
CA ASP A 9 -5.31 12.95 0.52
C ASP A 9 -6.20 12.15 1.48
N ALA A 10 -7.07 11.28 0.94
CA ALA A 10 -7.98 10.50 1.76
C ALA A 10 -7.24 9.42 2.57
N TYR A 11 -6.05 9.01 2.11
CA TYR A 11 -5.26 7.95 2.71
C TYR A 11 -4.13 8.44 3.62
N ALA A 12 -3.73 9.71 3.51
CA ALA A 12 -2.63 10.32 4.26
C ALA A 12 -2.64 10.04 5.78
N PRO A 13 -3.79 9.96 6.48
CA PRO A 13 -3.81 9.61 7.91
C PRO A 13 -3.40 8.17 8.25
N TYR A 14 -3.32 7.29 7.26
CA TYR A 14 -3.08 5.85 7.44
C TYR A 14 -1.77 5.38 6.79
N GLY A 15 -1.24 6.12 5.83
CA GLY A 15 0.00 5.81 5.13
C GLY A 15 0.15 6.60 3.84
N ALA A 16 0.92 6.06 2.89
CA ALA A 16 1.15 6.64 1.57
C ALA A 16 0.52 5.78 0.46
N VAL A 17 0.11 6.41 -0.63
CA VAL A 17 -0.33 5.73 -1.86
C VAL A 17 0.87 5.66 -2.81
N VAL A 18 1.18 4.46 -3.28
CA VAL A 18 2.24 4.23 -4.28
C VAL A 18 1.62 4.20 -5.65
N GLU A 19 1.80 5.29 -6.40
CA GLU A 19 1.38 5.43 -7.78
C GLU A 19 2.34 6.34 -8.54
N ALA A 20 2.33 6.27 -9.87
CA ALA A 20 3.03 7.26 -10.69
C ALA A 20 2.41 8.64 -10.41
N LYS A 21 3.21 9.55 -9.85
CA LYS A 21 2.73 10.86 -9.41
C LYS A 21 2.65 11.83 -10.59
N ALA A 22 1.89 12.91 -10.39
CA ALA A 22 1.83 14.03 -11.32
C ALA A 22 3.18 14.78 -11.43
N ALA A 23 4.03 14.69 -10.41
CA ALA A 23 5.39 15.21 -10.49
C ALA A 23 6.17 14.43 -11.58
N PRO A 24 6.98 15.12 -12.40
CA PRO A 24 7.65 14.49 -13.52
C PRO A 24 8.62 13.40 -13.01
N PRO A 25 8.59 12.20 -13.62
CA PRO A 25 9.56 11.17 -13.29
C PRO A 25 10.98 11.63 -13.64
N ARG A 26 11.95 11.01 -12.99
CA ARG A 26 13.34 11.10 -13.44
C ARG A 26 13.52 10.20 -14.65
N GLU A 27 14.18 10.70 -15.69
CA GLU A 27 14.60 9.86 -16.81
C GLU A 27 15.64 8.82 -16.33
N ALA A 28 15.50 7.60 -16.80
CA ALA A 28 16.43 6.50 -16.56
C ALA A 28 16.73 5.74 -17.86
N ASN A 29 17.82 4.97 -17.85
CA ASN A 29 18.20 4.07 -18.95
C ASN A 29 18.31 4.75 -20.34
N HIS A 30 18.83 5.99 -20.39
CA HIS A 30 18.95 6.79 -21.62
C HIS A 30 17.61 7.01 -22.34
N GLY A 31 16.63 7.57 -21.64
CA GLY A 31 15.31 7.87 -22.20
C GLY A 31 14.39 6.66 -22.37
N ARG A 32 14.78 5.48 -21.86
CA ARG A 32 14.00 4.23 -22.03
C ARG A 32 13.20 3.82 -20.81
N ALA A 33 13.33 4.54 -19.70
CA ALA A 33 12.56 4.31 -18.50
C ALA A 33 12.28 5.61 -17.76
N GLU A 34 11.17 5.62 -17.04
CA GLU A 34 10.79 6.66 -16.10
C GLU A 34 10.90 6.07 -14.69
N ALA A 35 11.54 6.82 -13.79
CA ALA A 35 11.71 6.43 -12.40
C ALA A 35 11.00 7.42 -11.49
N TRP A 36 10.04 6.92 -10.71
CA TRP A 36 9.46 7.62 -9.57
C TRP A 36 10.12 7.09 -8.31
N ASP A 37 11.04 7.90 -7.78
CA ASP A 37 11.80 7.57 -6.58
C ASP A 37 11.03 8.06 -5.33
N ASP A 38 11.27 7.42 -4.18
CA ASP A 38 10.75 7.82 -2.85
C ASP A 38 9.21 7.98 -2.73
N LEU A 39 8.45 7.05 -3.32
CA LEU A 39 6.98 7.09 -3.31
C LEU A 39 6.34 6.82 -1.94
N ALA A 40 7.02 6.11 -1.05
CA ALA A 40 6.54 5.79 0.29
C ALA A 40 7.70 5.46 1.24
N PRO A 41 7.61 5.81 2.53
CA PRO A 41 8.63 5.46 3.51
C PRO A 41 8.60 3.95 3.81
N LEU A 42 9.78 3.33 3.88
CA LEU A 42 9.96 1.97 4.38
C LEU A 42 10.70 2.03 5.72
N VAL A 43 10.01 1.64 6.79
CA VAL A 43 10.52 1.73 8.17
C VAL A 43 10.51 0.35 8.81
N ASN A 44 11.58 0.01 9.53
CA ASN A 44 11.64 -1.15 10.40
C ASN A 44 12.48 -0.83 11.64
N ALA A 45 11.83 -0.76 12.80
CA ALA A 45 12.46 -0.48 14.09
C ALA A 45 12.82 -1.74 14.88
N ARG A 46 12.64 -2.94 14.31
CA ARG A 46 12.93 -4.21 14.99
C ARG A 46 14.39 -4.57 14.80
N GLN A 47 15.17 -4.54 15.89
CA GLN A 47 16.59 -4.89 15.86
C GLN A 47 16.81 -6.31 15.31
N GLY A 48 17.72 -6.43 14.35
CA GLY A 48 18.07 -7.71 13.72
C GLY A 48 17.01 -8.30 12.77
N ALA A 49 15.84 -7.69 12.63
CA ALA A 49 14.81 -8.15 11.71
C ALA A 49 15.19 -7.79 10.27
N ARG A 50 15.15 -8.79 9.39
CA ARG A 50 15.36 -8.59 7.95
C ARG A 50 14.04 -8.21 7.27
N PRO A 51 14.06 -7.31 6.26
CA PRO A 51 12.91 -7.12 5.37
C PRO A 51 12.54 -8.44 4.69
N THR A 52 11.25 -8.65 4.47
CA THR A 52 10.73 -9.86 3.82
C THR A 52 9.89 -9.48 2.62
N VAL A 53 10.02 -10.26 1.54
CA VAL A 53 9.16 -10.17 0.37
C VAL A 53 8.29 -11.42 0.33
N SER A 54 6.99 -11.21 0.26
CA SER A 54 6.00 -12.29 0.29
C SER A 54 5.02 -12.15 -0.86
N LEU A 55 4.67 -13.28 -1.49
CA LEU A 55 3.63 -13.35 -2.51
C LEU A 55 2.36 -13.93 -1.90
N PHE A 56 1.25 -13.20 -2.03
CA PHE A 56 -0.06 -13.66 -1.59
C PHE A 56 -0.94 -13.96 -2.80
N ARG A 57 -1.60 -15.13 -2.78
CA ARG A 57 -2.65 -15.47 -3.75
C ARG A 57 -3.99 -15.46 -3.02
N CYS A 58 -4.72 -14.36 -3.16
CA CYS A 58 -6.01 -14.17 -2.52
C CYS A 58 -7.15 -14.64 -3.43
N ALA A 59 -8.16 -15.29 -2.86
CA ALA A 59 -9.43 -15.50 -3.55
C ALA A 59 -10.14 -14.15 -3.75
N PRO A 60 -10.84 -13.93 -4.88
CA PRO A 60 -11.58 -12.70 -5.10
C PRO A 60 -12.75 -12.58 -4.12
N LEU A 61 -13.13 -11.34 -3.79
CA LEU A 61 -14.34 -11.09 -3.03
C LEU A 61 -15.57 -11.52 -3.84
N VAL A 62 -16.43 -12.34 -3.24
CA VAL A 62 -17.71 -12.73 -3.84
C VAL A 62 -18.80 -11.77 -3.37
N GLY A 63 -19.42 -11.08 -4.33
CA GLY A 63 -20.46 -10.08 -4.06
C GLY A 63 -19.92 -8.72 -3.60
N THR A 64 -20.78 -7.91 -2.98
CA THR A 64 -20.48 -6.50 -2.64
C THR A 64 -20.41 -6.23 -1.13
N ARG A 65 -20.55 -7.27 -0.30
CA ARG A 65 -20.56 -7.16 1.16
C ARG A 65 -19.33 -7.85 1.74
N LEU A 66 -18.55 -7.10 2.53
CA LEU A 66 -17.42 -7.60 3.29
C LEU A 66 -17.71 -7.45 4.79
N SER A 67 -17.70 -8.56 5.53
CA SER A 67 -17.78 -8.54 7.00
C SER A 67 -16.38 -8.45 7.59
N VAL A 68 -16.03 -7.29 8.14
CA VAL A 68 -14.74 -7.07 8.82
C VAL A 68 -14.94 -7.29 10.32
N ARG A 69 -14.28 -8.32 10.87
CA ARG A 69 -14.36 -8.65 12.31
C ARG A 69 -13.10 -8.27 13.09
N ARG A 70 -11.98 -8.08 12.40
CA ARG A 70 -10.67 -7.79 12.98
C ARG A 70 -9.88 -6.88 12.03
N LEU A 71 -9.01 -6.06 12.62
CA LEU A 71 -7.94 -5.34 11.95
C LEU A 71 -6.63 -5.67 12.65
N GLU A 72 -5.52 -5.59 11.92
CA GLU A 72 -4.18 -5.81 12.44
C GLU A 72 -3.32 -4.56 12.31
N ARG A 73 -2.22 -4.49 13.07
CA ARG A 73 -1.24 -3.40 13.02
C ARG A 73 0.17 -3.95 13.21
N HIS A 74 1.10 -3.45 12.41
CA HIS A 74 2.54 -3.65 12.60
C HIS A 74 3.13 -2.44 13.33
N ALA A 75 3.23 -2.50 14.66
CA ALA A 75 3.61 -1.34 15.48
C ALA A 75 5.05 -0.81 15.23
N HIS A 76 5.93 -1.61 14.63
CA HIS A 76 7.36 -1.29 14.48
C HIS A 76 7.86 -1.37 13.04
N SER A 77 6.96 -1.54 12.06
CA SER A 77 7.38 -1.65 10.67
C SER A 77 6.27 -1.24 9.71
N THR A 78 6.65 -0.66 8.58
CA THR A 78 5.76 -0.45 7.45
C THR A 78 5.46 -1.77 6.74
N GLN A 79 4.26 -1.89 6.18
CA GLN A 79 3.89 -2.95 5.27
C GLN A 79 3.33 -2.33 3.99
N LEU A 80 3.78 -2.85 2.86
CA LEU A 80 3.44 -2.33 1.53
C LEU A 80 2.85 -3.46 0.69
N PHE A 81 1.76 -3.16 -0.02
CA PHE A 81 1.09 -4.09 -0.91
C PHE A 81 1.06 -3.51 -2.33
N VAL A 82 1.58 -4.26 -3.31
CA VAL A 82 1.47 -3.94 -4.74
C VAL A 82 0.69 -5.05 -5.43
N PRO A 83 -0.45 -4.75 -6.08
CA PRO A 83 -1.18 -5.76 -6.84
C PRO A 83 -0.37 -6.16 -8.09
N MET A 84 -0.09 -7.46 -8.23
CA MET A 84 0.63 -7.98 -9.41
C MET A 84 -0.31 -8.49 -10.52
N ASN A 85 -1.52 -8.94 -10.17
CA ASN A 85 -2.47 -9.53 -11.12
C ASN A 85 -3.94 -9.15 -10.81
N ALA A 86 -4.15 -8.09 -10.04
CA ALA A 86 -5.48 -7.58 -9.71
C ALA A 86 -5.64 -6.18 -10.28
N HIS A 87 -6.71 -5.94 -11.04
CA HIS A 87 -6.99 -4.60 -11.56
C HIS A 87 -7.38 -3.61 -10.45
N ARG A 88 -8.06 -4.10 -9.39
CA ARG A 88 -8.49 -3.32 -8.23
C ARG A 88 -8.58 -4.23 -7.01
N TYR A 89 -8.38 -3.66 -5.82
CA TYR A 89 -8.60 -4.34 -4.55
C TYR A 89 -9.12 -3.35 -3.50
N LEU A 90 -9.61 -3.86 -2.38
CA LEU A 90 -10.10 -3.05 -1.26
C LEU A 90 -9.07 -2.99 -0.16
N VAL A 91 -8.87 -1.81 0.41
CA VAL A 91 -8.12 -1.60 1.65
C VAL A 91 -9.09 -1.12 2.71
N VAL A 92 -9.03 -1.72 3.89
CA VAL A 92 -9.79 -1.28 5.07
C VAL A 92 -8.79 -0.87 6.13
N VAL A 93 -8.83 0.40 6.50
CA VAL A 93 -7.93 1.01 7.46
C VAL A 93 -8.71 1.66 8.59
N ALA A 94 -8.06 1.75 9.74
CA ALA A 94 -8.50 2.55 10.87
C ALA A 94 -7.26 3.22 11.46
N ARG A 95 -7.44 4.36 12.12
CA ARG A 95 -6.41 4.85 13.03
C ARG A 95 -6.34 3.88 14.20
N GLY A 96 -5.15 3.46 14.58
CA GLY A 96 -4.99 2.70 15.82
C GLY A 96 -5.40 3.56 17.02
N GLY A 97 -5.82 2.91 18.10
CA GLY A 97 -5.77 3.53 19.42
C GLY A 97 -4.32 3.74 19.86
N GLU A 98 -4.14 4.59 20.87
CA GLU A 98 -2.90 4.59 21.69
C GLU A 98 -2.63 3.18 22.24
#